data_AF-A0A6H0XP60-F1
#
_entry.id   AF-A0A6H0XP60-F1
#
_cell.length_a   1.000
_cell.length_b   1.000
_cell.length_c   1.000
_cell.angle_alpha   90.00
_cell.angle_beta   90.00
_cell.angle_gamma   90.00
#
_symmetry.space_group_name_H-M   'P 1'
#
loop_
_entity.id
_entity.type
_entity.pdbx_description
1 polymer ?
#
loop_
_entity_poly.entity_id
_entity_poly.type
_entity_poly.pdbx_seq_one_letter_code
_entity_poly.pdbx_strand_id
1 'polypeptide(L)'
;MLSLQGISIFIAIVAAQSPNYCSSVEFLYRPSYSSYIALGDSYAAGLGSFERLRVCNSTESQASSICTSIANYIGIGCDKDEGSYAFQFASKHVTTGGFSYPACSGATTADVTKDQLVFVQSQELVTLQVGGDDNSAFSTVLKYCLVDAPQCADFINQTRANLTDVINNRIDGIMAAITTKVPATTTKVLVGYLQFFGQNVNCTIDIGPLSPGGEDVKLSPSLSNRMLVNGLVADANQRLKLAAVNRGFVYADGDAGFAGHRWCDVELPWFFIPTYNISGTDTDNKNYTELAIGHPTYDGQ
;
A
#
# COMPACT_ATOMS: atom_id res chain seq x y z
N MET A 1 -8.20 -25.50 -2.82
CA MET A 1 -8.17 -25.17 -4.27
C MET A 1 -8.70 -23.76 -4.40
N LEU A 2 -7.95 -22.85 -5.05
CA LEU A 2 -8.49 -21.54 -5.42
C LEU A 2 -9.56 -21.74 -6.50
N SER A 3 -10.67 -21.01 -6.43
CA SER A 3 -11.66 -21.00 -7.52
C SER A 3 -11.06 -20.32 -8.76
N LEU A 4 -11.56 -20.62 -9.96
CA LEU A 4 -11.10 -19.93 -11.18
C LEU A 4 -11.24 -18.40 -11.05
N GLN A 5 -12.31 -17.93 -10.43
CA GLN A 5 -12.49 -16.52 -10.08
C GLN A 5 -11.31 -16.01 -9.25
N GLY A 6 -10.95 -16.69 -8.15
CA GLY A 6 -9.81 -16.31 -7.30
C GLY A 6 -8.47 -16.19 -8.04
N ILE A 7 -8.27 -16.98 -9.09
CA ILE A 7 -7.08 -16.92 -9.96
C ILE A 7 -7.16 -15.72 -10.91
N SER A 8 -8.29 -15.48 -11.58
CA SER A 8 -8.49 -14.28 -12.43
C SER A 8 -8.37 -12.96 -11.63
N ILE A 9 -8.81 -12.95 -10.37
CA ILE A 9 -8.73 -11.79 -9.47
C ILE A 9 -7.30 -11.56 -9.00
N PHE A 10 -6.56 -12.63 -8.67
CA PHE A 10 -5.13 -12.55 -8.38
C PHE A 10 -4.39 -11.93 -9.56
N ILE A 11 -4.62 -12.43 -10.78
CA ILE A 11 -4.01 -11.88 -12.00
C ILE A 11 -4.41 -10.42 -12.21
N ALA A 12 -5.68 -10.04 -12.03
CA ALA A 12 -6.14 -8.66 -12.24
C ALA A 12 -5.60 -7.66 -11.20
N ILE A 13 -5.48 -8.05 -9.92
CA ILE A 13 -4.88 -7.20 -8.89
C ILE A 13 -3.35 -7.10 -9.07
N VAL A 14 -2.69 -8.20 -9.44
CA VAL A 14 -1.23 -8.19 -9.72
C VAL A 14 -0.90 -7.48 -11.03
N ALA A 15 -1.80 -7.47 -12.02
CA ALA A 15 -1.66 -6.68 -13.25
C ALA A 15 -2.00 -5.19 -13.03
N ALA A 16 -2.88 -4.86 -12.09
CA ALA A 16 -3.03 -3.48 -11.59
C ALA A 16 -1.75 -3.00 -10.89
N GLN A 17 -0.87 -3.91 -10.45
CA GLN A 17 0.42 -3.66 -9.80
C GLN A 17 1.63 -3.99 -10.70
N SER A 18 1.43 -4.34 -11.99
CA SER A 18 2.53 -4.46 -12.96
C SER A 18 2.07 -4.53 -14.44
N PRO A 19 2.57 -3.66 -15.34
CA PRO A 19 2.24 -3.73 -16.78
C PRO A 19 2.82 -4.97 -17.48
N ASN A 20 3.93 -5.54 -16.99
CA ASN A 20 4.66 -6.60 -17.69
C ASN A 20 4.03 -8.01 -17.59
N TYR A 21 3.02 -8.21 -16.73
CA TYR A 21 2.35 -9.52 -16.57
C TYR A 21 1.26 -9.81 -17.62
N CYS A 22 0.93 -8.85 -18.50
CA CYS A 22 -0.27 -8.88 -19.35
C CYS A 22 -0.18 -9.63 -20.69
N SER A 23 0.89 -10.38 -20.98
CA SER A 23 1.19 -10.82 -22.36
C SER A 23 0.62 -12.18 -22.82
N SER A 24 -0.14 -12.94 -22.01
CA SER A 24 -0.64 -14.27 -22.46
C SER A 24 -1.94 -14.86 -21.86
N VAL A 25 -2.64 -14.19 -20.92
CA VAL A 25 -3.80 -14.81 -20.20
C VAL A 25 -5.13 -14.02 -20.33
N GLU A 26 -5.11 -12.82 -20.92
CA GLU A 26 -6.19 -11.83 -20.75
C GLU A 26 -7.56 -12.13 -21.41
N PHE A 27 -7.71 -13.16 -22.24
CA PHE A 27 -8.93 -13.34 -23.05
C PHE A 27 -10.04 -14.20 -22.42
N LEU A 28 -9.85 -14.75 -21.21
CA LEU A 28 -10.85 -15.57 -20.54
C LEU A 28 -11.16 -15.04 -19.14
N TYR A 29 -12.28 -14.31 -19.05
CA TYR A 29 -12.91 -13.81 -17.82
C TYR A 29 -12.14 -12.67 -17.10
N ARG A 30 -12.36 -11.43 -17.54
CA ARG A 30 -12.20 -10.26 -16.66
C ARG A 30 -13.34 -10.29 -15.63
N PRO A 31 -13.07 -10.46 -14.32
CA PRO A 31 -14.12 -10.36 -13.31
C PRO A 31 -14.67 -8.93 -13.30
N SER A 32 -15.98 -8.79 -13.34
CA SER A 32 -16.68 -7.54 -13.08
C SER A 32 -17.45 -7.66 -11.77
N TYR A 33 -17.39 -6.61 -10.97
CA TYR A 33 -18.06 -6.53 -9.69
C TYR A 33 -19.17 -5.48 -9.75
N SER A 34 -20.28 -5.75 -9.08
CA SER A 34 -21.28 -4.73 -8.79
C SER A 34 -20.68 -3.70 -7.84
N SER A 35 -20.09 -4.13 -6.73
CA SER A 35 -19.57 -3.25 -5.67
C SER A 35 -18.28 -3.75 -5.03
N TYR A 36 -17.42 -2.80 -4.62
CA TYR A 36 -16.09 -3.05 -4.08
C TYR A 36 -15.80 -2.12 -2.89
N ILE A 37 -15.14 -2.63 -1.85
CA ILE A 37 -14.56 -1.83 -0.77
C ILE A 37 -13.07 -2.12 -0.57
N ALA A 38 -12.24 -1.06 -0.51
CA ALA A 38 -10.81 -1.14 -0.26
C ALA A 38 -10.46 -0.64 1.15
N LEU A 39 -10.07 -1.57 2.03
CA LEU A 39 -9.62 -1.30 3.39
C LEU A 39 -8.08 -1.30 3.41
N GLY A 40 -7.48 -0.46 4.26
CA GLY A 40 -6.04 -0.56 4.51
C GLY A 40 -5.33 0.72 4.92
N ASP A 41 -4.00 0.62 4.85
CA ASP A 41 -3.01 1.67 5.11
C ASP A 41 -2.70 2.51 3.85
N SER A 42 -1.57 3.20 3.86
CA SER A 42 -1.05 4.01 2.76
C SER A 42 -0.83 3.27 1.45
N TYR A 43 -0.55 1.95 1.46
CA TYR A 43 -0.41 1.16 0.23
C TYR A 43 -1.77 0.88 -0.42
N ALA A 44 -2.83 0.72 0.38
CA ALA A 44 -4.19 0.64 -0.13
C ALA A 44 -4.73 2.00 -0.57
N ALA A 45 -4.35 3.10 0.11
CA ALA A 45 -4.68 4.47 -0.27
C ALA A 45 -3.88 4.96 -1.51
N GLY A 46 -2.73 4.35 -1.79
CA GLY A 46 -1.84 4.71 -2.89
C GLY A 46 -1.04 5.98 -2.65
N LEU A 47 -0.66 6.31 -1.41
CA LEU A 47 0.18 7.47 -1.12
C LEU A 47 1.40 7.51 -2.06
N GLY A 48 1.46 8.48 -2.98
CA GLY A 48 2.59 8.63 -3.89
C GLY A 48 2.39 8.01 -5.28
N SER A 49 1.23 7.43 -5.58
CA SER A 49 0.86 6.98 -6.93
C SER A 49 0.19 8.06 -7.79
N PHE A 50 0.30 9.33 -7.41
CA PHE A 50 0.27 10.49 -8.31
C PHE A 50 -0.89 10.59 -9.33
N GLU A 51 -2.13 10.52 -8.86
CA GLU A 51 -3.23 11.37 -9.35
C GLU A 51 -4.18 11.62 -8.16
N ARG A 52 -4.03 12.72 -7.41
CA ARG A 52 -4.84 12.96 -6.20
C ARG A 52 -6.32 13.16 -6.53
N LEU A 53 -7.21 12.53 -5.74
CA LEU A 53 -8.67 12.72 -5.82
C LEU A 53 -9.03 14.22 -5.79
N ARG A 54 -9.47 14.76 -6.94
CA ARG A 54 -9.74 16.20 -7.14
C ARG A 54 -11.04 16.68 -6.50
N VAL A 55 -11.11 16.67 -5.16
CA VAL A 55 -12.24 17.24 -4.41
C VAL A 55 -11.95 18.64 -3.85
N CYS A 56 -10.67 19.03 -3.70
CA CYS A 56 -10.29 20.35 -3.21
C CYS A 56 -9.15 20.95 -4.06
N ASN A 57 -9.49 21.67 -5.13
CA ASN A 57 -8.51 22.37 -5.96
C ASN A 57 -8.12 23.70 -5.31
N SER A 58 -6.82 23.99 -5.23
CA SER A 58 -6.25 24.89 -4.21
C SER A 58 -6.19 26.37 -4.61
N THR A 59 -7.33 27.07 -4.64
CA THR A 59 -7.34 28.53 -4.95
C THR A 59 -8.12 29.44 -3.99
N GLU A 60 -8.84 28.94 -2.99
CA GLU A 60 -9.58 29.78 -2.04
C GLU A 60 -9.23 29.49 -0.57
N SER A 61 -8.73 30.50 0.15
CA SER A 61 -8.36 30.37 1.58
C SER A 61 -9.55 30.18 2.52
N GLN A 62 -10.78 30.38 2.04
CA GLN A 62 -12.02 30.09 2.77
C GLN A 62 -12.38 28.60 2.76
N ALA A 63 -11.73 27.80 1.90
CA ALA A 63 -11.91 26.36 1.83
C ALA A 63 -11.49 25.65 3.13
N SER A 64 -10.52 26.19 3.90
CA SER A 64 -9.80 25.44 4.94
C SER A 64 -10.68 24.64 5.92
N SER A 65 -11.60 25.23 6.69
CA SER A 65 -12.33 24.46 7.72
C SER A 65 -13.41 23.52 7.18
N ILE A 66 -14.11 23.93 6.11
CA ILE A 66 -15.13 23.10 5.45
C ILE A 66 -14.44 21.99 4.66
N CYS A 67 -13.36 22.28 3.94
CA CYS A 67 -12.58 21.26 3.25
C CYS A 67 -11.79 20.38 4.21
N THR A 68 -11.33 20.81 5.39
CA THR A 68 -10.77 19.88 6.40
C THR A 68 -11.86 18.99 7.00
N SER A 69 -13.06 19.52 7.23
CA SER A 69 -14.20 18.72 7.73
C SER A 69 -14.69 17.72 6.68
N ILE A 70 -14.83 18.15 5.42
CA ILE A 70 -15.18 17.29 4.28
C ILE A 70 -14.01 16.33 3.98
N ALA A 71 -12.76 16.77 4.03
CA ALA A 71 -11.55 15.94 3.90
C ALA A 71 -11.50 14.81 4.92
N ASN A 72 -11.84 15.08 6.18
CA ASN A 72 -11.87 14.06 7.21
C ASN A 72 -13.12 13.17 7.08
N TYR A 73 -14.19 13.67 6.47
CA TYR A 73 -15.43 12.94 6.18
C TYR A 73 -15.36 12.05 4.91
N ILE A 74 -14.52 12.40 3.92
CA ILE A 74 -14.34 11.65 2.66
C ILE A 74 -12.93 11.03 2.50
N GLY A 75 -11.98 11.41 3.36
CA GLY A 75 -10.59 10.96 3.39
C GLY A 75 -9.65 11.63 2.38
N ILE A 76 -9.62 12.97 2.31
CA ILE A 76 -8.49 13.71 1.72
C ILE A 76 -7.31 13.75 2.70
N GLY A 77 -7.56 13.74 4.03
CA GLY A 77 -6.52 13.57 5.06
C GLY A 77 -5.95 12.14 5.16
N CYS A 78 -6.17 11.32 4.14
CA CYS A 78 -5.82 9.89 4.07
C CYS A 78 -4.91 9.57 2.88
N ASP A 79 -4.41 10.58 2.15
CA ASP A 79 -3.57 10.47 0.94
C ASP A 79 -4.09 9.44 -0.08
N LYS A 80 -5.38 9.54 -0.43
CA LYS A 80 -6.03 8.67 -1.41
C LYS A 80 -5.74 9.14 -2.85
N ASP A 81 -4.90 8.39 -3.56
CA ASP A 81 -4.56 8.65 -4.96
C ASP A 81 -5.34 7.73 -5.92
N GLU A 82 -5.72 8.28 -7.06
CA GLU A 82 -6.38 7.60 -8.19
C GLU A 82 -5.43 6.63 -8.91
N GLY A 83 -4.12 6.76 -8.69
CA GLY A 83 -3.13 5.76 -9.13
C GLY A 83 -3.10 4.48 -8.32
N SER A 84 -3.67 4.46 -7.11
CA SER A 84 -3.71 3.27 -6.24
C SER A 84 -4.20 2.02 -6.98
N TYR A 85 -3.65 0.85 -6.67
CA TYR A 85 -4.19 -0.42 -7.18
C TYR A 85 -5.70 -0.54 -6.88
N ALA A 86 -6.16 0.02 -5.76
CA ALA A 86 -7.56 0.02 -5.36
C ALA A 86 -8.43 0.83 -6.34
N PHE A 87 -8.07 2.09 -6.62
CA PHE A 87 -8.80 2.92 -7.57
C PHE A 87 -8.65 2.40 -9.02
N GLN A 88 -7.46 2.00 -9.42
CA GLN A 88 -7.18 1.43 -10.76
C GLN A 88 -7.95 0.13 -11.00
N PHE A 89 -8.11 -0.72 -9.98
CA PHE A 89 -8.98 -1.89 -10.08
C PHE A 89 -10.45 -1.47 -10.14
N ALA A 90 -10.88 -0.54 -9.28
CA ALA A 90 -12.26 -0.07 -9.25
C ALA A 90 -12.73 0.51 -10.59
N SER A 91 -11.94 1.41 -11.19
CA SER A 91 -12.25 2.08 -12.46
C SER A 91 -12.35 1.13 -13.66
N LYS A 92 -11.67 -0.02 -13.60
CA LYS A 92 -11.63 -1.03 -14.67
C LYS A 92 -12.64 -2.18 -14.46
N HIS A 93 -13.06 -2.44 -13.22
CA HIS A 93 -13.81 -3.66 -12.85
C HIS A 93 -15.14 -3.45 -12.10
N VAL A 94 -15.44 -2.25 -11.58
CA VAL A 94 -16.68 -1.98 -10.83
C VAL A 94 -17.72 -1.29 -11.71
N THR A 95 -18.95 -1.81 -11.72
CA THR A 95 -19.94 -1.47 -12.77
C THR A 95 -21.17 -0.69 -12.32
N THR A 96 -21.74 -0.96 -11.13
CA THR A 96 -23.14 -0.57 -10.84
C THR A 96 -23.45 -0.22 -9.38
N GLY A 97 -22.90 -0.98 -8.42
CA GLY A 97 -23.06 -0.79 -6.98
C GLY A 97 -21.97 0.06 -6.31
N GLY A 98 -20.98 0.53 -7.07
CA GLY A 98 -20.03 1.56 -6.65
C GLY A 98 -18.80 1.08 -5.86
N PHE A 99 -17.86 2.00 -5.68
CA PHE A 99 -16.60 1.79 -4.98
C PHE A 99 -16.60 2.56 -3.65
N SER A 100 -16.35 1.85 -2.54
CA SER A 100 -16.15 2.42 -1.21
C SER A 100 -14.66 2.43 -0.90
N TYR A 101 -14.10 3.59 -0.58
CA TYR A 101 -12.64 3.73 -0.43
C TYR A 101 -12.24 4.25 0.96
N PRO A 102 -12.39 3.45 2.04
CA PRO A 102 -12.02 3.86 3.41
C PRO A 102 -10.52 3.73 3.75
N ALA A 103 -9.69 3.09 2.92
CA ALA A 103 -8.24 3.00 3.14
C ALA A 103 -7.59 4.37 3.44
N CYS A 104 -6.57 4.39 4.29
CA CYS A 104 -6.04 5.64 4.82
C CYS A 104 -4.54 5.54 5.15
N SER A 105 -3.77 6.51 4.65
CA SER A 105 -2.37 6.73 5.00
C SER A 105 -2.14 6.73 6.52
N GLY A 106 -1.16 5.95 6.99
CA GLY A 106 -0.83 5.80 8.42
C GLY A 106 -1.77 4.92 9.24
N ALA A 107 -2.78 4.27 8.64
CA ALA A 107 -3.75 3.47 9.39
C ALA A 107 -3.16 2.15 9.90
N THR A 108 -3.18 1.95 11.21
CA THR A 108 -2.85 0.67 11.84
C THR A 108 -4.02 -0.31 11.79
N THR A 109 -3.78 -1.56 12.18
CA THR A 109 -4.85 -2.56 12.38
C THR A 109 -5.92 -2.10 13.39
N ALA A 110 -5.57 -1.26 14.36
CA ALA A 110 -6.53 -0.69 15.30
C ALA A 110 -7.46 0.32 14.60
N ASP A 111 -6.91 1.17 13.72
CA ASP A 111 -7.66 2.17 12.96
C ASP A 111 -8.56 1.52 11.91
N VAL A 112 -8.09 0.48 11.21
CA VAL A 112 -8.95 -0.33 10.34
C VAL A 112 -10.13 -0.92 11.12
N THR A 113 -9.87 -1.47 12.31
CA THR A 113 -10.90 -2.08 13.17
C THR A 113 -11.94 -1.07 13.64
N LYS A 114 -11.48 0.13 14.03
CA LYS A 114 -12.31 1.19 14.61
C LYS A 114 -13.05 2.02 13.57
N ASP A 115 -12.35 2.48 12.54
CA ASP A 115 -12.79 3.55 11.66
C ASP A 115 -13.11 3.08 10.23
N GLN A 116 -12.57 1.93 9.76
CA GLN A 116 -12.82 1.44 8.39
C GLN A 116 -13.86 0.30 8.32
N LEU A 117 -13.89 -0.63 9.29
CA LEU A 117 -14.84 -1.76 9.32
C LEU A 117 -16.32 -1.35 9.43
N VAL A 118 -16.62 -0.08 9.76
CA VAL A 118 -17.98 0.47 9.77
C VAL A 118 -18.57 0.61 8.35
N PHE A 119 -17.73 0.73 7.32
CA PHE A 119 -18.15 0.87 5.91
C PHE A 119 -18.34 -0.49 5.21
N VAL A 120 -17.90 -1.59 5.83
CA VAL A 120 -18.09 -2.95 5.31
C VAL A 120 -19.55 -3.36 5.49
N GLN A 121 -20.23 -3.57 4.36
CA GLN A 121 -21.65 -3.88 4.21
C GLN A 121 -21.76 -5.17 3.38
N SER A 122 -22.45 -5.14 2.24
CA SER A 122 -22.64 -6.27 1.33
C SER A 122 -21.86 -6.13 0.01
N GLN A 123 -20.62 -5.60 0.06
CA GLN A 123 -19.81 -5.48 -1.16
C GLN A 123 -19.43 -6.86 -1.72
N GLU A 124 -19.37 -6.99 -3.05
CA GLU A 124 -19.01 -8.25 -3.71
C GLU A 124 -17.50 -8.51 -3.71
N LEU A 125 -16.68 -7.46 -3.61
CA LEU A 125 -15.24 -7.51 -3.39
C LEU A 125 -14.85 -6.70 -2.14
N VAL A 126 -13.96 -7.28 -1.34
CA VAL A 126 -13.23 -6.60 -0.25
C VAL A 126 -11.73 -6.83 -0.48
N THR A 127 -10.93 -5.75 -0.51
CA THR A 127 -9.47 -5.85 -0.35
C THR A 127 -9.05 -5.31 1.02
N LEU A 128 -7.98 -5.87 1.56
CA LEU A 128 -7.34 -5.44 2.80
C LEU A 128 -5.83 -5.43 2.64
N GLN A 129 -5.17 -4.31 2.96
CA GLN A 129 -3.72 -4.20 3.10
C GLN A 129 -3.40 -3.36 4.33
N VAL A 130 -2.91 -3.96 5.40
CA VAL A 130 -2.65 -3.25 6.67
C VAL A 130 -1.56 -3.99 7.47
N GLY A 131 -0.84 -3.25 8.31
CA GLY A 131 0.11 -3.77 9.29
C GLY A 131 1.54 -3.26 9.11
N GLY A 132 1.85 -2.53 8.03
CA GLY A 132 3.15 -1.85 7.87
C GLY A 132 3.38 -0.72 8.88
N ASP A 133 2.30 -0.03 9.24
CA ASP A 133 2.28 1.06 10.24
C ASP A 133 2.15 0.57 11.69
N ASP A 134 1.81 -0.69 11.94
CA ASP A 134 1.66 -1.22 13.30
C ASP A 134 2.97 -1.15 14.07
N ASN A 135 2.97 -0.39 15.18
CA ASN A 135 4.16 -0.08 15.98
C ASN A 135 5.25 0.70 15.19
N SER A 136 4.86 1.44 14.15
CA SER A 136 5.75 2.20 13.25
C SER A 136 6.83 1.34 12.59
N ALA A 137 6.50 0.06 12.32
CA ALA A 137 7.43 -0.97 11.91
C ALA A 137 8.23 -0.63 10.65
N PHE A 138 7.54 -0.36 9.53
CA PHE A 138 8.22 -0.21 8.24
C PHE A 138 8.94 1.14 8.10
N SER A 139 8.32 2.23 8.57
CA SER A 139 8.95 3.56 8.58
C SER A 139 10.22 3.60 9.45
N THR A 140 10.21 2.96 10.63
CA THR A 140 11.40 2.82 11.48
C THR A 140 12.49 1.99 10.81
N VAL A 141 12.13 0.84 10.22
CA VAL A 141 13.08 -0.02 9.50
C VAL A 141 13.74 0.73 8.34
N LEU A 142 12.96 1.40 7.49
CA LEU A 142 13.51 2.20 6.38
C LEU A 142 14.41 3.33 6.89
N LYS A 143 13.99 4.07 7.91
CA LYS A 143 14.75 5.19 8.50
C LYS A 143 16.15 4.79 8.97
N TYR A 144 16.31 3.63 9.61
CA TYR A 144 17.63 3.15 10.06
C TYR A 144 18.41 2.39 8.98
N CYS A 145 17.74 1.57 8.15
CA CYS A 145 18.42 0.73 7.17
C CYS A 145 18.85 1.49 5.90
N LEU A 146 18.14 2.55 5.48
CA LEU A 146 18.51 3.35 4.31
C LEU A 146 19.82 4.15 4.50
N VAL A 147 20.17 4.48 5.74
CA VAL A 147 21.39 5.23 6.10
C VAL A 147 22.51 4.34 6.66
N ASP A 148 22.38 3.01 6.53
CA ASP A 148 23.29 2.01 7.13
C ASP A 148 23.55 2.22 8.65
N ALA A 149 22.54 2.66 9.40
CA ALA A 149 22.68 2.81 10.85
C ALA A 149 22.94 1.45 11.53
N PRO A 150 23.83 1.37 12.55
CA PRO A 150 24.10 0.13 13.29
C PRO A 150 22.86 -0.57 13.85
N GLN A 151 21.81 0.19 14.16
CA GLN A 151 20.54 -0.29 14.71
C GLN A 151 19.63 -1.00 13.68
N CYS A 152 19.93 -0.96 12.38
CA CYS A 152 19.09 -1.57 11.34
C CYS A 152 18.74 -3.03 11.65
N ALA A 153 19.74 -3.85 12.00
CA ALA A 153 19.53 -5.28 12.29
C ALA A 153 18.65 -5.51 13.55
N ASP A 154 18.78 -4.66 14.57
CA ASP A 154 17.98 -4.75 15.80
C ASP A 154 16.50 -4.41 15.52
N PHE A 155 16.24 -3.33 14.77
CA PHE A 155 14.88 -2.97 14.37
C PHE A 155 14.24 -3.99 13.43
N ILE A 156 15.00 -4.59 12.50
CA ILE A 156 14.54 -5.73 11.68
C ILE A 156 14.08 -6.90 12.57
N ASN A 157 14.86 -7.24 13.60
CA ASN A 157 14.54 -8.34 14.51
C ASN A 157 13.36 -8.01 15.44
N GLN A 158 13.27 -6.77 15.95
CA GLN A 158 12.13 -6.30 16.73
C GLN A 158 10.84 -6.36 15.92
N THR A 159 10.85 -5.85 14.69
CA THR A 159 9.69 -5.90 13.79
C THR A 159 9.31 -7.35 13.45
N ARG A 160 10.29 -8.22 13.16
CA ARG A 160 10.06 -9.66 12.93
C ARG A 160 9.39 -10.36 14.12
N ALA A 161 9.74 -10.00 15.36
CA ALA A 161 9.08 -10.52 16.55
C ALA A 161 7.60 -10.10 16.61
N ASN A 162 7.32 -8.82 16.32
CA ASN A 162 5.98 -8.24 16.33
C ASN A 162 5.05 -8.78 15.24
N LEU A 163 5.58 -9.28 14.11
CA LEU A 163 4.78 -9.87 13.02
C LEU A 163 3.79 -10.94 13.50
N THR A 164 4.12 -11.69 14.56
CA THR A 164 3.22 -12.73 15.09
C THR A 164 1.97 -12.13 15.71
N ASP A 165 2.08 -11.06 16.50
CA ASP A 165 0.90 -10.39 17.09
C ASP A 165 0.08 -9.67 16.03
N VAL A 166 0.74 -8.86 15.20
CA VAL A 166 0.06 -8.07 14.15
C VAL A 166 -0.70 -8.99 13.19
N ILE A 167 -0.06 -10.04 12.66
CA ILE A 167 -0.69 -10.89 11.63
C ILE A 167 -1.68 -11.88 12.26
N ASN A 168 -1.25 -12.66 13.27
CA ASN A 168 -2.06 -13.79 13.75
C ASN A 168 -3.16 -13.38 14.75
N ASN A 169 -3.09 -12.19 15.35
CA ASN A 169 -4.13 -11.70 16.25
C ASN A 169 -4.93 -10.55 15.61
N ARG A 170 -4.25 -9.49 15.15
CA ARG A 170 -4.92 -8.25 14.72
C ARG A 170 -5.51 -8.36 13.31
N ILE A 171 -4.70 -8.68 12.31
CA ILE A 171 -5.16 -8.86 10.92
C ILE A 171 -6.13 -10.04 10.82
N ASP A 172 -5.84 -11.15 11.53
CA ASP A 172 -6.76 -12.29 11.66
C ASP A 172 -8.13 -11.88 12.23
N GLY A 173 -8.16 -11.01 13.25
CA GLY A 173 -9.37 -10.43 13.81
C GLY A 173 -10.15 -9.54 12.82
N ILE A 174 -9.45 -8.71 12.03
CA ILE A 174 -10.06 -7.91 10.96
C ILE A 174 -10.67 -8.83 9.89
N MET A 175 -9.95 -9.86 9.44
CA MET A 175 -10.45 -10.84 8.45
C MET A 175 -11.67 -11.61 8.98
N ALA A 176 -11.70 -11.92 10.28
CA ALA A 176 -12.88 -12.48 10.94
C ALA A 176 -14.08 -11.51 10.88
N ALA A 177 -13.88 -10.25 11.24
CA ALA A 177 -14.92 -9.23 11.27
C ALA A 177 -15.44 -8.83 9.88
N ILE A 178 -14.60 -8.85 8.84
CA ILE A 178 -15.05 -8.75 7.45
C ILE A 178 -15.96 -9.94 7.12
N THR A 179 -15.53 -11.15 7.46
CA THR A 179 -16.26 -12.40 7.14
C THR A 179 -17.63 -12.50 7.82
N THR A 180 -17.86 -11.83 8.95
CA THR A 180 -19.19 -11.78 9.59
C THR A 180 -20.09 -10.67 9.06
N LYS A 181 -19.54 -9.65 8.39
CA LYS A 181 -20.30 -8.53 7.81
C LYS A 181 -20.79 -8.80 6.38
N VAL A 182 -19.95 -9.45 5.57
CA VAL A 182 -20.22 -9.65 4.14
C VAL A 182 -20.89 -11.00 3.85
N PRO A 183 -21.69 -11.13 2.76
CA PRO A 183 -22.19 -12.41 2.29
C PRO A 183 -21.08 -13.46 2.05
N ALA A 184 -21.40 -14.74 2.22
CA ALA A 184 -20.44 -15.83 1.97
C ALA A 184 -19.96 -15.92 0.51
N THR A 185 -20.67 -15.29 -0.43
CA THR A 185 -20.30 -15.17 -1.85
C THR A 185 -19.31 -14.04 -2.14
N THR A 186 -19.03 -13.15 -1.17
CA THR A 186 -18.11 -12.02 -1.34
C THR A 186 -16.68 -12.52 -1.54
N THR A 187 -16.03 -12.00 -2.58
CA THR A 187 -14.58 -12.15 -2.75
C THR A 187 -13.88 -11.33 -1.68
N LYS A 188 -12.98 -11.96 -0.92
CA LYS A 188 -12.16 -11.29 0.10
C LYS A 188 -10.69 -11.51 -0.26
N VAL A 189 -9.91 -10.42 -0.33
CA VAL A 189 -8.51 -10.44 -0.74
C VAL A 189 -7.66 -9.77 0.32
N LEU A 190 -6.58 -10.43 0.75
CA LEU A 190 -5.50 -9.83 1.54
C LEU A 190 -4.34 -9.55 0.59
N VAL A 191 -3.86 -8.31 0.53
CA VAL A 191 -2.79 -7.89 -0.38
C VAL A 191 -1.47 -7.85 0.40
N GLY A 192 -0.41 -8.40 -0.20
CA GLY A 192 0.95 -8.37 0.35
C GLY A 192 1.69 -7.06 0.10
N TYR A 193 2.87 -6.91 0.72
CA TYR A 193 3.78 -5.78 0.52
C TYR A 193 4.86 -6.08 -0.52
N LEU A 194 5.56 -5.03 -0.94
CA LEU A 194 6.58 -5.06 -1.98
C LEU A 194 7.98 -5.01 -1.37
N GLN A 195 8.92 -5.77 -1.92
CA GLN A 195 10.34 -5.65 -1.58
C GLN A 195 10.91 -4.37 -2.18
N PHE A 196 11.56 -3.57 -1.33
CA PHE A 196 12.05 -2.24 -1.69
C PHE A 196 13.29 -2.26 -2.59
N PHE A 197 14.09 -3.33 -2.54
CA PHE A 197 15.46 -3.31 -3.09
C PHE A 197 15.78 -4.39 -4.12
N GLY A 198 16.61 -3.99 -5.09
CA GLY A 198 17.39 -4.83 -5.98
C GLY A 198 18.77 -5.17 -5.45
N GLN A 199 19.47 -6.03 -6.18
CA GLN A 199 20.75 -6.61 -5.77
C GLN A 199 21.98 -5.91 -6.39
N ASN A 200 21.82 -4.84 -7.18
CA ASN A 200 22.97 -4.19 -7.84
C ASN A 200 23.98 -3.65 -6.82
N VAL A 201 25.26 -4.00 -7.02
CA VAL A 201 26.35 -3.62 -6.10
C VAL A 201 26.53 -2.11 -6.01
N ASN A 202 26.40 -1.42 -7.15
CA ASN A 202 26.34 0.03 -7.21
C ASN A 202 24.90 0.45 -6.96
N CYS A 203 24.62 0.99 -5.77
CA CYS A 203 23.34 1.63 -5.51
C CYS A 203 23.50 3.00 -4.87
N THR A 204 22.84 3.97 -5.48
CA THR A 204 22.59 5.29 -4.91
C THR A 204 21.12 5.57 -5.11
N ILE A 205 20.40 5.73 -4.00
CA ILE A 205 18.99 6.10 -3.95
C ILE A 205 18.98 7.61 -3.74
N ASP A 206 18.52 8.34 -4.74
CA ASP A 206 18.21 9.74 -4.58
C ASP A 206 16.85 9.86 -3.91
N ILE A 207 16.75 10.54 -2.75
CA ILE A 207 15.48 10.80 -2.09
C ILE A 207 15.02 12.26 -2.27
N GLY A 208 15.68 13.02 -3.15
CA GLY A 208 15.39 14.44 -3.39
C GLY A 208 15.82 15.35 -2.21
N PRO A 209 15.48 16.64 -2.28
CA PRO A 209 15.84 17.60 -1.25
C PRO A 209 14.85 17.56 -0.10
N LEU A 210 15.36 17.49 1.13
CA LEU A 210 14.53 17.46 2.35
C LEU A 210 13.97 18.84 2.76
N SER A 211 14.31 19.90 2.02
CA SER A 211 13.95 21.30 2.35
C SER A 211 13.86 22.17 1.08
N PRO A 212 13.14 23.31 1.13
CA PRO A 212 13.04 24.24 -0.01
C PRO A 212 14.42 24.75 -0.43
N GLY A 213 14.81 24.46 -1.67
CA GLY A 213 16.11 24.87 -2.23
C GLY A 213 17.31 24.14 -1.62
N GLY A 214 17.08 23.04 -0.89
CA GLY A 214 18.15 22.14 -0.44
C GLY A 214 18.76 21.34 -1.59
N GLU A 215 19.91 20.70 -1.32
CA GLU A 215 20.51 19.72 -2.22
C GLU A 215 19.83 18.35 -2.09
N ASP A 216 19.88 17.55 -3.16
CA ASP A 216 19.37 16.18 -3.18
C ASP A 216 20.11 15.28 -2.19
N VAL A 217 19.36 14.63 -1.29
CA VAL A 217 19.93 13.65 -0.36
C VAL A 217 20.09 12.31 -1.06
N LYS A 218 21.34 11.87 -1.22
CA LYS A 218 21.70 10.59 -1.83
C LYS A 218 22.09 9.58 -0.76
N LEU A 219 21.37 8.47 -0.70
CA LEU A 219 21.60 7.36 0.22
C LEU A 219 22.22 6.17 -0.52
N SER A 220 23.10 5.42 0.12
CA SER A 220 23.77 4.25 -0.49
C SER A 220 23.75 3.04 0.45
N PRO A 221 22.56 2.51 0.81
CA PRO A 221 22.45 1.42 1.75
C PRO A 221 23.13 0.14 1.24
N SER A 222 23.93 -0.46 2.12
CA SER A 222 24.68 -1.69 1.89
C SER A 222 23.79 -2.84 1.41
N LEU A 223 24.32 -3.70 0.54
CA LEU A 223 23.61 -4.89 0.06
C LEU A 223 23.09 -5.75 1.23
N SER A 224 23.84 -5.82 2.34
CA SER A 224 23.42 -6.53 3.56
C SER A 224 22.13 -5.94 4.13
N ASN A 225 22.07 -4.63 4.38
CA ASN A 225 20.88 -4.01 4.96
C ASN A 225 19.68 -4.04 4.00
N ARG A 226 19.91 -3.87 2.70
CA ARG A 226 18.86 -4.05 1.68
C ARG A 226 18.25 -5.45 1.69
N MET A 227 19.09 -6.49 1.80
CA MET A 227 18.61 -7.87 1.88
C MET A 227 17.96 -8.20 3.23
N LEU A 228 18.35 -7.55 4.33
CA LEU A 228 17.63 -7.66 5.61
C LEU A 228 16.20 -7.10 5.52
N VAL A 229 16.02 -5.92 4.90
CA VAL A 229 14.69 -5.32 4.70
C VAL A 229 13.83 -6.18 3.77
N ASN A 230 14.35 -6.61 2.62
CA ASN A 230 13.63 -7.51 1.72
C ASN A 230 13.25 -8.84 2.41
N GLY A 231 14.16 -9.39 3.23
CA GLY A 231 13.90 -10.59 4.03
C GLY A 231 12.76 -10.40 5.03
N LEU A 232 12.67 -9.23 5.68
CA LEU A 232 11.55 -8.90 6.56
C LEU A 232 10.22 -8.82 5.80
N VAL A 233 10.21 -8.22 4.60
CA VAL A 233 9.00 -8.18 3.74
C VAL A 233 8.59 -9.59 3.32
N ALA A 234 9.55 -10.45 2.94
CA ALA A 234 9.28 -11.84 2.58
C ALA A 234 8.71 -12.65 3.77
N ASP A 235 9.26 -12.47 4.98
CA ASP A 235 8.75 -13.09 6.21
C ASP A 235 7.30 -12.64 6.52
N ALA A 236 7.00 -11.35 6.34
CA ALA A 236 5.66 -10.80 6.51
C ALA A 236 4.68 -11.37 5.48
N ASN A 237 5.04 -11.33 4.19
CA ASN A 237 4.24 -11.85 3.09
C ASN A 237 3.92 -13.35 3.23
N GLN A 238 4.89 -14.17 3.66
CA GLN A 238 4.66 -15.59 3.92
C GLN A 238 3.60 -15.82 5.00
N ARG A 239 3.63 -15.00 6.07
CA ARG A 239 2.67 -15.07 7.19
C ARG A 239 1.29 -14.54 6.80
N LEU A 240 1.23 -13.41 6.09
CA LEU A 240 -0.02 -12.85 5.54
C LEU A 240 -0.71 -13.87 4.62
N LYS A 241 0.04 -14.51 3.71
CA LYS A 241 -0.46 -15.57 2.82
C LYS A 241 -1.07 -16.74 3.57
N LEU A 242 -0.43 -17.21 4.65
CA LEU A 242 -0.96 -18.29 5.48
C LEU A 242 -2.23 -17.85 6.22
N ALA A 243 -2.24 -16.66 6.83
CA ALA A 243 -3.40 -16.13 7.55
C ALA A 243 -4.61 -15.93 6.61
N ALA A 244 -4.39 -15.39 5.41
CA ALA A 244 -5.42 -15.25 4.37
C ALA A 244 -6.08 -16.58 4.02
N VAL A 245 -5.27 -17.60 3.68
CA VAL A 245 -5.77 -18.93 3.32
C VAL A 245 -6.56 -19.56 4.47
N ASN A 246 -6.10 -19.42 5.71
CA ASN A 246 -6.80 -19.93 6.90
C ASN A 246 -8.16 -19.25 7.15
N ARG A 247 -8.35 -18.00 6.68
CA ARG A 247 -9.62 -17.26 6.75
C ARG A 247 -10.46 -17.31 5.46
N GLY A 248 -10.03 -18.07 4.46
CA GLY A 248 -10.72 -18.15 3.17
C GLY A 248 -10.64 -16.85 2.36
N PHE A 249 -9.60 -16.05 2.56
CA PHE A 249 -9.24 -14.93 1.70
C PHE A 249 -8.31 -15.43 0.59
N VAL A 250 -8.41 -14.80 -0.59
CA VAL A 250 -7.36 -14.88 -1.61
C VAL A 250 -6.19 -14.01 -1.13
N TYR A 251 -4.95 -14.49 -1.28
CA TYR A 251 -3.76 -13.67 -1.05
C TYR A 251 -3.26 -13.13 -2.39
N ALA A 252 -3.17 -11.81 -2.55
CA ALA A 252 -2.60 -11.15 -3.73
C ALA A 252 -1.14 -10.77 -3.47
N ASP A 253 -0.26 -11.08 -4.43
CA ASP A 253 1.19 -10.98 -4.29
C ASP A 253 1.76 -10.13 -5.44
N GLY A 254 1.91 -8.83 -5.20
CA GLY A 254 2.43 -7.86 -6.18
C GLY A 254 3.95 -7.87 -6.32
N ASP A 255 4.69 -8.51 -5.41
CA ASP A 255 6.14 -8.34 -5.28
C ASP A 255 6.92 -8.72 -6.55
N ALA A 256 6.45 -9.78 -7.23
CA ALA A 256 7.02 -10.24 -8.50
C ALA A 256 6.85 -9.23 -9.64
N GLY A 257 5.79 -8.40 -9.58
CA GLY A 257 5.51 -7.35 -10.56
C GLY A 257 6.53 -6.20 -10.53
N PHE A 258 7.11 -5.92 -9.36
CA PHE A 258 8.08 -4.85 -9.15
C PHE A 258 9.53 -5.25 -9.45
N ALA A 259 9.81 -6.52 -9.75
CA ALA A 259 11.16 -6.98 -10.05
C ALA A 259 11.73 -6.31 -11.32
N GLY A 260 12.90 -5.67 -11.20
CA GLY A 260 13.48 -4.81 -12.25
C GLY A 260 13.26 -3.32 -11.98
N HIS A 261 12.27 -2.97 -11.16
CA HIS A 261 11.85 -1.60 -10.81
C HIS A 261 11.89 -1.33 -9.30
N ARG A 262 12.68 -2.09 -8.54
CA ARG A 262 12.98 -1.79 -7.13
C ARG A 262 14.11 -0.76 -7.04
N TRP A 263 14.29 -0.09 -5.90
CA TRP A 263 15.51 0.72 -5.73
C TRP A 263 16.73 -0.20 -5.82
N CYS A 264 17.78 0.21 -6.54
CA CYS A 264 18.93 -0.66 -6.82
C CYS A 264 18.64 -1.86 -7.76
N ASP A 265 17.54 -1.88 -8.52
CA ASP A 265 17.45 -2.67 -9.75
C ASP A 265 18.09 -1.89 -10.94
N VAL A 266 17.82 -2.31 -12.17
CA VAL A 266 18.45 -1.77 -13.40
C VAL A 266 17.60 -0.68 -14.08
N GLU A 267 16.28 -0.75 -13.97
CA GLU A 267 15.38 0.28 -14.50
C GLU A 267 15.09 1.37 -13.46
N LEU A 268 14.35 2.41 -13.87
CA LEU A 268 13.84 3.41 -12.93
C LEU A 268 12.92 2.76 -11.88
N PRO A 269 13.04 3.15 -10.59
CA PRO A 269 12.26 2.54 -9.53
C PRO A 269 10.79 2.98 -9.57
N TRP A 270 9.86 2.05 -9.36
CA TRP A 270 8.44 2.34 -9.18
C TRP A 270 8.10 2.68 -7.72
N PHE A 271 9.02 3.32 -7.02
CA PHE A 271 8.89 3.69 -5.62
C PHE A 271 8.96 5.20 -5.46
N PHE A 272 7.98 5.74 -4.74
CA PHE A 272 7.82 7.16 -4.53
C PHE A 272 9.04 7.72 -3.80
N ILE A 273 9.62 8.73 -4.45
CA ILE A 273 10.70 9.55 -3.94
C ILE A 273 10.10 10.96 -3.72
N PRO A 274 10.16 11.52 -2.50
CA PRO A 274 9.62 12.83 -2.21
C PRO A 274 10.43 13.93 -2.91
N THR A 275 10.04 14.28 -4.13
CA THR A 275 10.44 15.59 -4.66
C THR A 275 9.74 16.67 -3.84
N TYR A 276 10.49 17.65 -3.32
CA TYR A 276 9.95 18.78 -2.55
C TYR A 276 8.86 19.58 -3.30
N ASN A 277 8.70 19.36 -4.62
CA ASN A 277 7.85 20.11 -5.51
C ASN A 277 6.39 19.61 -5.60
N ILE A 278 5.91 18.78 -4.66
CA ILE A 278 4.46 18.62 -4.43
C ILE A 278 3.94 19.85 -3.67
N SER A 279 3.50 20.85 -4.45
CA SER A 279 2.86 22.06 -3.96
C SER A 279 1.52 21.77 -3.28
N GLY A 280 1.58 21.42 -2.00
CA GLY A 280 0.42 21.19 -1.17
C GLY A 280 0.84 21.04 0.28
N THR A 281 0.91 22.15 1.01
CA THR A 281 1.00 22.11 2.48
C THR A 281 -0.29 21.51 3.03
N ASP A 282 -0.22 20.34 3.67
CA ASP A 282 -1.21 19.98 4.68
C ASP A 282 -1.28 21.12 5.71
N THR A 283 -2.50 21.48 6.11
CA THR A 283 -2.81 22.42 7.20
C THR A 283 -2.05 22.13 8.51
N ASP A 284 -1.60 20.89 8.71
CA ASP A 284 -0.83 20.48 9.90
C ASP A 284 0.70 20.68 9.80
N ASN A 285 1.22 21.21 8.69
CA ASN A 285 2.65 21.54 8.55
C ASN A 285 3.59 20.32 8.70
N LYS A 286 3.10 19.11 8.35
CA LYS A 286 3.85 17.85 8.43
C LYS A 286 4.84 17.71 7.28
N ASN A 287 6.06 17.27 7.59
CA ASN A 287 7.06 16.95 6.58
C ASN A 287 6.69 15.63 5.87
N TYR A 288 6.16 15.73 4.64
CA TYR A 288 5.87 14.58 3.76
C TYR A 288 7.07 13.64 3.51
N THR A 289 8.29 14.13 3.77
CA THR A 289 9.55 13.43 3.48
C THR A 289 9.79 12.16 4.31
N GLU A 290 9.24 12.03 5.53
CA GLU A 290 9.45 10.81 6.35
C GLU A 290 8.35 9.75 6.17
N LEU A 291 7.15 10.10 5.66
CA LEU A 291 5.99 9.21 5.63
C LEU A 291 5.74 8.52 4.28
N ALA A 292 6.22 9.10 3.17
CA ALA A 292 5.87 8.62 1.82
C ALA A 292 6.97 7.81 1.11
N ILE A 293 8.21 7.81 1.61
CA ILE A 293 9.34 7.09 0.99
C ILE A 293 9.03 5.59 0.86
N GLY A 294 9.06 5.06 -0.37
CA GLY A 294 8.94 3.61 -0.63
C GLY A 294 7.53 3.10 -0.88
N HIS A 295 6.55 3.96 -1.16
CA HIS A 295 5.23 3.53 -1.66
C HIS A 295 5.25 3.36 -3.18
N PRO A 296 4.37 2.54 -3.79
CA PRO A 296 4.32 2.35 -5.24
C PRO A 296 3.89 3.63 -6.00
N THR A 297 4.39 3.81 -7.23
CA THR A 297 4.09 4.97 -8.11
C THR A 297 3.25 4.62 -9.34
N TYR A 298 2.55 5.60 -9.92
CA TYR A 298 1.61 5.42 -11.05
C TYR A 298 2.12 4.60 -12.24
N ASP A 299 3.41 4.66 -12.57
CA ASP A 299 3.98 3.91 -13.69
C ASP A 299 4.19 2.40 -13.37
N GLY A 300 3.49 1.89 -12.34
CA GLY A 300 3.55 0.53 -11.79
C GLY A 300 2.24 -0.31 -11.78
N GLN A 301 1.12 0.03 -11.14
CA GLN A 301 0.60 1.33 -10.68
C GLN A 301 0.44 1.37 -9.14
#